data_AF-A0A7K4FMP7-F1
#
_entry.id   AF-A0A7K4FMP7-F1
#
_cell.length_a   1.000
_cell.length_b   1.000
_cell.length_c   1.000
_cell.angle_alpha   90.00
_cell.angle_beta   90.00
_cell.angle_gamma   90.00
#
_symmetry.space_group_name_H-M   'P 1'
#
loop_
_entity.id
_entity.type
_entity.pdbx_description
1 polymer ?
#
loop_
_entity_poly.entity_id
_entity_poly.type
_entity_poly.pdbx_seq_one_letter_code
_entity_poly.pdbx_strand_id
1 'polypeptide(L)' 'MRREDEFNYMLGTLLKDLPDSVRGAVRGSIYAITSKKGIKDAKEYIIKKKEDGTIDEKMEKNLIDLIYSYSKYRN' A
#
# COMPACT_ATOMS: atom_id res chain seq x y z
N MET A 1 -1.00 -9.08 -15.05
CA MET A 1 -0.05 -8.21 -15.77
C MET A 1 -0.48 -6.74 -15.72
N ARG A 2 -1.27 -6.14 -16.63
CA ARG A 2 -1.54 -4.68 -16.62
C ARG A 2 -2.00 -4.07 -15.29
N ARG A 3 -2.90 -4.75 -14.55
CA ARG A 3 -3.47 -4.23 -13.29
C ARG A 3 -2.50 -4.31 -12.11
N GLU A 4 -1.66 -5.33 -12.07
CA GLU A 4 -0.62 -5.48 -11.04
C GLU A 4 0.46 -4.43 -11.25
N ASP A 5 0.83 -4.18 -12.50
CA ASP A 5 1.78 -3.13 -12.88
C ASP A 5 1.23 -1.74 -12.53
N GLU A 6 -0.05 -1.48 -12.84
CA GLU A 6 -0.75 -0.24 -12.49
C GLU A 6 -0.83 -0.04 -10.97
N PHE A 7 -1.26 -1.06 -10.22
CA PHE A 7 -1.28 -1.01 -8.76
C PHE A 7 0.10 -0.76 -8.17
N ASN A 8 1.12 -1.48 -8.65
CA ASN A 8 2.49 -1.31 -8.19
C ASN A 8 3.05 0.08 -8.55
N TYR A 9 2.68 0.63 -9.70
CA TYR A 9 3.05 1.98 -10.12
C TYR A 9 2.40 3.05 -9.23
N MET A 10 1.09 2.95 -8.98
CA MET A 10 0.37 3.87 -8.11
C MET A 10 0.88 3.79 -6.67
N LEU A 11 1.13 2.58 -6.17
CA LEU A 11 1.72 2.36 -4.85
C LEU A 11 3.10 3.01 -4.74
N GLY A 12 3.95 2.86 -5.75
CA GLY A 12 5.25 3.54 -5.80
C GLY A 12 5.13 5.07 -5.81
N THR A 13 4.13 5.60 -6.51
CA THR A 13 3.87 7.05 -6.58
C THR A 13 3.43 7.62 -5.24
N LEU A 14 2.58 6.90 -4.49
CA LEU A 14 2.13 7.34 -3.16
C LEU A 14 3.27 7.33 -2.13
N LEU A 15 4.22 6.41 -2.26
CA LEU A 15 5.32 6.24 -1.31
C LEU A 15 6.58 7.04 -1.70
N LYS A 16 6.54 7.81 -2.79
CA LYS A 16 7.71 8.53 -3.32
C LYS A 16 8.30 9.54 -2.34
N ASP A 17 7.51 10.06 -1.40
CA ASP A 17 7.95 11.07 -0.45
C ASP A 17 8.53 10.44 0.83
N LEU A 18 8.45 9.11 0.98
CA LEU A 18 9.10 8.40 2.09
C LEU A 18 10.62 8.32 1.88
N PRO A 19 11.42 8.29 2.95
CA PRO A 19 12.85 8.00 2.87
C PRO A 19 13.12 6.67 2.16
N ASP A 20 14.16 6.61 1.33
CA ASP A 20 14.51 5.39 0.57
C ASP A 20 14.75 4.17 1.49
N SER A 21 15.23 4.41 2.72
CA SER A 21 15.46 3.39 3.75
C SER A 21 14.20 2.63 4.17
N VAL A 22 13.02 3.24 4.06
CA VAL A 22 11.73 2.64 4.45
C VAL A 22 10.80 2.41 3.26
N ARG A 23 10.94 3.21 2.19
CA ARG A 23 10.07 3.18 1.00
C ARG A 23 9.99 1.79 0.39
N GLY A 24 11.14 1.13 0.18
CA GLY A 24 11.21 -0.20 -0.41
C GLY A 24 10.49 -1.25 0.43
N ALA A 25 10.71 -1.22 1.74
CA ALA A 25 10.11 -2.16 2.68
C ALA A 25 8.58 -1.99 2.76
N VAL A 26 8.09 -0.75 2.84
CA VAL A 26 6.66 -0.43 2.89
C VAL A 26 5.96 -0.85 1.59
N ARG A 27 6.53 -0.50 0.43
CA ARG A 27 6.00 -0.88 -0.89
C ARG A 27 5.91 -2.39 -1.04
N GLY A 28 7.00 -3.10 -0.76
CA GLY A 28 7.07 -4.56 -0.87
C GLY A 28 6.07 -5.26 0.05
N SER A 29 5.94 -4.76 1.29
CA SER A 29 5.01 -5.31 2.27
C SER A 29 3.55 -5.13 1.84
N ILE A 30 3.14 -3.91 1.47
CA ILE A 30 1.77 -3.65 1.01
C ILE A 30 1.46 -4.49 -0.23
N TYR A 31 2.33 -4.50 -1.23
CA TYR A 31 2.13 -5.30 -2.44
C TYR A 31 1.96 -6.79 -2.14
N ALA A 32 2.85 -7.36 -1.31
CA ALA A 32 2.82 -8.78 -0.95
C ALA A 32 1.58 -9.13 -0.12
N ILE A 33 1.21 -8.31 0.88
CA ILE A 33 0.06 -8.56 1.75
C ILE A 33 -1.23 -8.46 0.94
N THR A 34 -1.42 -7.40 0.15
CA THR A 34 -2.61 -7.24 -0.71
C THR A 34 -2.74 -8.39 -1.71
N SER A 35 -1.61 -8.87 -2.26
CA SER A 35 -1.62 -9.95 -3.27
C SER A 35 -1.80 -11.36 -2.68
N LYS A 36 -1.33 -11.61 -1.46
CA LYS A 36 -1.30 -12.98 -0.88
C LYS A 36 -2.26 -13.21 0.28
N LYS A 37 -2.51 -12.19 1.10
CA LYS A 37 -3.29 -12.30 2.34
C LYS A 37 -4.64 -11.59 2.26
N GLY A 38 -4.73 -10.52 1.47
CA GLY A 38 -5.97 -9.79 1.18
C GLY A 38 -6.01 -8.38 1.76
N ILE A 39 -7.12 -7.67 1.50
CA ILE A 39 -7.26 -6.23 1.86
C ILE A 39 -7.19 -6.01 3.37
N LYS A 40 -7.86 -6.86 4.15
CA LYS A 40 -7.99 -6.65 5.60
C LYS A 40 -6.61 -6.55 6.27
N ASP A 41 -5.75 -7.53 5.98
CA ASP A 41 -4.37 -7.55 6.48
C ASP A 41 -3.54 -6.38 5.95
N ALA A 42 -3.76 -5.97 4.70
CA ALA A 42 -3.07 -4.82 4.12
C ALA A 42 -3.48 -3.51 4.80
N LYS A 43 -4.77 -3.35 5.10
CA LYS A 43 -5.31 -2.21 5.84
C LYS A 43 -4.73 -2.15 7.26
N GLU A 44 -4.72 -3.28 7.97
CA GLU A 44 -4.13 -3.36 9.31
C GLU A 44 -2.63 -2.99 9.30
N TYR A 45 -1.89 -3.42 8.29
CA TYR A 45 -0.49 -3.01 8.12
C TYR A 45 -0.34 -1.50 7.91
N ILE A 46 -1.17 -0.90 7.03
CA ILE A 46 -1.13 0.55 6.75
C ILE A 46 -1.45 1.36 8.02
N ILE A 47 -2.48 0.96 8.78
CA ILE A 47 -2.85 1.61 10.05
C ILE A 47 -1.65 1.57 11.02
N LYS A 48 -1.01 0.42 11.19
CA LYS A 48 0.19 0.29 12.04
C LYS A 48 1.33 1.20 11.59
N LYS A 49 1.49 1.42 10.28
CA LYS A 49 2.49 2.36 9.73
C LYS A 49 2.16 3.82 9.96
N LYS A 50 0.89 4.16 10.13
CA LYS A 50 0.51 5.50 10.58
C LYS A 50 0.70 5.65 12.09
N GLU A 51 0.35 4.62 12.86
CA GLU A 51 0.53 4.60 14.32
C GLU A 51 2.00 4.69 14.73
N ASP A 52 2.91 4.04 13.99
CA ASP A 52 4.36 4.11 14.23
C ASP A 52 5.04 5.38 13.66
N GLY A 53 4.27 6.25 13.00
CA GLY A 53 4.75 7.50 12.42
C GLY A 53 5.54 7.34 11.11
N THR A 54 5.59 6.14 10.52
CA THR A 54 6.25 5.92 9.21
C THR A 54 5.54 6.67 8.09
N ILE A 55 4.21 6.76 8.14
CA ILE A 55 3.38 7.47 7.15
C ILE A 55 2.43 8.45 7.86
N ASP A 56 2.00 9.48 7.15
CA ASP A 56 1.00 10.42 7.66
C ASP A 56 -0.44 9.96 7.37
N GLU A 57 -1.42 10.65 7.96
CA GLU A 57 -2.85 10.35 7.81
C GLU A 57 -3.33 10.49 6.36
N LYS A 58 -2.74 11.42 5.59
CA LYS A 58 -3.07 11.61 4.18
C LYS A 58 -2.63 10.40 3.36
N MET A 59 -1.42 9.91 3.60
CA MET A 59 -0.84 8.74 2.94
C MET A 59 -1.58 7.47 3.36
N GLU A 60 -1.93 7.31 4.64
CA GLU A 60 -2.79 6.23 5.13
C GLU A 60 -4.09 6.14 4.31
N LYS A 61 -4.83 7.26 4.21
CA LYS A 61 -6.09 7.31 3.47
C LYS A 61 -5.90 6.91 2.01
N ASN A 62 -4.91 7.48 1.34
CA ASN A 62 -4.64 7.19 -0.08
C ASN A 62 -4.24 5.73 -0.31
N LEU A 63 -3.44 5.14 0.58
CA LEU A 63 -3.04 3.74 0.50
C LEU A 63 -4.22 2.80 0.73
N ILE A 64 -5.09 3.12 1.71
CA ILE A 64 -6.33 2.38 1.96
C ILE A 64 -7.21 2.42 0.70
N ASP A 65 -7.45 3.60 0.14
CA ASP A 65 -8.26 3.75 -1.09
C ASP A 65 -7.68 2.94 -2.25
N LEU A 66 -6.35 2.91 -2.40
CA LEU A 66 -5.66 2.13 -3.43
C LEU A 66 -5.81 0.61 -3.23
N ILE A 67 -5.66 0.07 -2.02
CA ILE A 67 -5.81 -1.38 -1.81
C ILE A 67 -7.27 -1.84 -1.97
N TYR A 68 -8.24 -0.99 -1.65
CA TYR A 68 -9.65 -1.27 -1.87
C TYR A 68 -10.03 -1.20 -3.35
N SER A 69 -9.47 -0.23 -4.10
CA SER A 69 -9.69 -0.16 -5.54
C SER A 69 -9.14 -1.42 -6.21
N TYR A 70 -7.91 -1.81 -5.90
CA TYR A 70 -7.29 -3.02 -6.45
C TYR A 70 -8.12 -4.30 -6.22
N SER A 71 -8.68 -4.47 -5.01
CA SER A 71 -9.43 -5.68 -4.70
C SER A 71 -10.84 -5.72 -5.27
N LYS A 72 -11.49 -4.58 -5.55
CA LYS A 72 -12.77 -4.59 -6.29
C LYS A 72 -12.63 -5.23 -7.67
N TYR A 73 -11.41 -5.30 -8.20
CA TYR A 73 -11.10 -5.91 -9.49
C TYR A 73 -10.51 -7.33 -9.39
N ARG A 74 -10.46 -7.92 -8.19
CA ARG A 74 -10.01 -9.30 -7.92
C ARG A 74 -11.19 -10.22 -7.56
N ASN A 75 -12.24 -10.17 -8.38
CA ASN A 75 -13.27 -11.21 -8.49
C ASN A 75 -13.10 -11.92 -9.82
#